data_AF-A0A520JF01-F1
#
_entry.id   AF-A0A520JF01-F1
#
_cell.length_a   1.000
_cell.length_b   1.000
_cell.length_c   1.000
_cell.angle_alpha   90.00
_cell.angle_beta   90.00
_cell.angle_gamma   90.00
#
_symmetry.space_group_name_H-M   'P 1'
#
loop_
_entity.id
_entity.type
_entity.pdbx_description
1 polymer ?
#
loop_
_entity_poly.entity_id
_entity_poly.type
_entity_poly.pdbx_seq_one_letter_code
_entity_poly.pdbx_strand_id
1 'polypeptide(L)' 'GRILANGWPTGVEVAHAMVHGGPFPATSDGRTTSVGSLAIDRFLRPVSYQNLLPELLPEVLRDGTTAPRLIDGVPAN' A
#
# COMPACT_ATOMS: atom_id res chain seq x y z
N GLY A 1 -12.92 -8.78 6.83
CA GLY A 1 -12.06 -9.14 5.69
C GLY A 1 -11.03 -10.20 6.03
N ARG A 2 -11.15 -10.88 7.18
CA ARG A 2 -10.20 -11.89 7.63
C ARG A 2 -10.96 -13.17 7.93
N ILE A 3 -10.42 -14.28 7.45
CA ILE A 3 -10.94 -15.63 7.72
C ILE A 3 -9.94 -16.30 8.67
N LEU A 4 -10.47 -17.01 9.66
CA LEU A 4 -9.69 -17.74 10.66
C LEU A 4 -10.24 -19.16 10.76
N ALA A 5 -9.37 -20.13 11.02
CA ALA A 5 -9.75 -21.52 11.29
C ALA A 5 -9.20 -21.96 12.65
N ASN A 6 -9.99 -22.76 13.39
CA ASN A 6 -9.60 -23.40 14.66
C ASN A 6 -9.01 -22.45 15.73
N GLY A 7 -9.58 -21.25 15.86
CA GLY A 7 -9.13 -20.25 16.82
C GLY A 7 -10.17 -19.16 17.06
N TRP A 8 -9.84 -18.21 17.93
CA TRP A 8 -10.71 -17.10 18.28
C TRP A 8 -10.30 -15.81 17.56
N PRO A 9 -11.26 -14.97 17.12
CA PRO A 9 -10.98 -13.82 16.25
C PRO A 9 -10.42 -12.60 16.99
N THR A 10 -10.24 -12.67 18.30
CA THR A 10 -9.88 -11.53 19.18
C THR A 10 -8.47 -11.00 18.92
N GLY A 11 -7.51 -11.89 18.68
CA GLY A 11 -6.14 -11.50 18.37
C GLY A 11 -6.03 -10.84 16.98
N VAL A 12 -5.38 -9.68 16.92
CA VAL A 12 -5.08 -8.96 15.68
C VAL A 12 -3.58 -8.72 15.61
N GLU A 13 -2.88 -9.54 14.84
CA GLU A 13 -1.45 -9.40 14.61
C GLU A 13 -1.13 -8.15 13.76
N VAL A 14 -0.11 -7.40 14.17
CA VAL A 14 0.40 -6.24 13.42
C VAL A 14 1.48 -6.72 12.45
N ALA A 15 1.06 -7.18 11.27
CA ALA A 15 1.94 -7.76 10.25
C ALA A 15 1.60 -7.27 8.83
N HIS A 16 2.47 -7.58 7.86
CA HIS A 16 2.27 -7.17 6.46
C HIS A 16 1.01 -7.77 5.83
N ALA A 17 0.62 -8.99 6.20
CA ALA A 17 -0.52 -9.70 5.63
C ALA A 17 -1.88 -9.37 6.27
N MET A 18 -1.94 -8.46 7.25
CA MET A 18 -3.17 -8.20 8.01
C MET A 18 -4.24 -7.49 7.18
N VAL A 19 -5.49 -7.95 7.33
CA VAL A 19 -6.70 -7.30 6.80
C VAL A 19 -7.69 -7.07 7.94
N HIS A 20 -7.57 -5.93 8.62
CA HIS A 20 -8.50 -5.49 9.65
C HIS A 20 -9.49 -4.48 9.05
N GLY A 21 -10.73 -4.94 8.82
CA GLY A 21 -11.75 -4.26 8.03
C GLY A 21 -12.72 -5.28 7.43
N GLY A 22 -13.32 -4.99 6.27
CA GLY A 22 -14.25 -5.86 5.55
C GLY A 22 -15.37 -5.09 4.83
N PRO A 23 -16.40 -5.78 4.33
CA PRO A 23 -17.61 -5.09 3.84
C PRO A 23 -18.29 -4.27 4.93
N PHE A 24 -19.06 -3.26 4.55
CA PHE A 24 -19.92 -2.51 5.46
C PHE A 24 -20.84 -3.48 6.25
N PRO A 25 -21.04 -3.31 7.57
CA PRO A 25 -20.66 -2.18 8.41
C PRO A 25 -19.29 -2.30 9.11
N ALA A 26 -18.48 -3.31 8.81
CA ALA A 26 -17.18 -3.50 9.48
C ALA A 26 -16.19 -2.34 9.20
N THR A 27 -16.32 -1.68 8.06
CA THR A 27 -15.65 -0.43 7.70
C THR A 27 -16.48 0.33 6.64
N SER A 28 -16.22 1.62 6.47
CA SER A 28 -16.79 2.45 5.41
C SER A 28 -16.09 2.30 4.06
N ASP A 29 -14.85 1.80 4.01
CA ASP A 29 -14.15 1.46 2.76
C ASP A 29 -13.60 0.03 2.82
N GLY A 30 -14.29 -0.89 2.13
CA GLY A 30 -13.97 -2.32 2.11
C GLY A 30 -12.73 -2.69 1.29
N ARG A 31 -12.08 -1.74 0.60
CA ARG A 31 -10.88 -1.98 -0.23
C ARG A 31 -9.57 -1.82 0.57
N THR A 32 -9.65 -1.45 1.84
CA THR A 32 -8.49 -1.08 2.68
C THR A 32 -8.39 -1.93 3.95
N THR A 33 -7.27 -1.79 4.66
CA THR A 33 -7.08 -2.29 6.02
C THR A 33 -6.71 -1.15 6.97
N SER A 34 -7.17 -1.20 8.22
CA SER A 34 -6.79 -0.22 9.25
C SER A 34 -5.63 -0.68 10.15
N VAL A 35 -5.19 -1.94 10.05
CA VAL A 35 -4.04 -2.52 10.76
C VAL A 35 -3.14 -3.26 9.78
N GLY A 36 -1.84 -3.27 10.04
CA GLY A 36 -0.82 -3.86 9.15
C GLY A 36 -0.16 -2.82 8.25
N SER A 37 0.91 -3.19 7.55
CA SER A 37 1.71 -2.23 6.78
C SER A 37 0.92 -1.56 5.64
N LEU A 38 0.01 -2.29 4.98
CA LEU A 38 -0.87 -1.76 3.93
C LEU A 38 -1.85 -0.69 4.44
N ALA A 39 -1.96 -0.47 5.76
CA ALA A 39 -2.79 0.60 6.30
C ALA A 39 -2.27 2.00 5.95
N ILE A 40 -0.99 2.12 5.55
CA ILE A 40 -0.37 3.39 5.11
C ILE A 40 -1.05 3.95 3.85
N ASP A 41 -1.51 3.07 2.94
CA ASP A 41 -2.08 3.46 1.65
C ASP A 41 -3.35 4.31 1.78
N ARG A 42 -4.02 4.26 2.94
CA ARG A 42 -5.19 5.11 3.24
C ARG A 42 -4.87 6.61 3.31
N PHE A 43 -3.59 6.95 3.48
CA PHE A 43 -3.13 8.33 3.65
C PHE A 43 -2.27 8.81 2.47
N LEU A 44 -2.17 8.00 1.42
CA LEU A 44 -1.38 8.31 0.23
C LEU A 44 -2.30 8.65 -0.95
N ARG A 45 -1.74 9.37 -1.93
CA ARG A 45 -2.34 9.55 -3.24
C ARG A 45 -1.25 9.51 -4.32
N PRO A 46 -1.52 8.94 -5.51
CA PRO A 46 -0.59 9.02 -6.62
C PRO A 46 -0.52 10.45 -7.20
N VAL A 47 0.64 10.81 -7.74
CA VAL A 47 0.87 12.05 -8.50
C VAL A 47 1.72 11.69 -9.72
N SER A 48 1.32 12.15 -10.90
CA SER A 48 2.07 11.96 -12.15
C SER A 48 2.87 13.21 -12.49
N TYR A 49 4.09 13.02 -12.99
CA TYR A 49 5.01 14.07 -13.42
C TYR A 49 5.36 13.81 -14.89
N GLN A 50 5.15 14.79 -15.77
CA GLN A 50 5.36 14.64 -17.20
C GLN A 50 6.26 15.75 -17.72
N ASN A 51 7.31 15.38 -18.46
CA ASN A 51 8.26 16.31 -19.09
C ASN A 51 8.88 17.34 -18.12
N LEU A 52 9.14 16.92 -16.87
CA LEU A 52 9.88 17.72 -15.88
C LEU A 52 11.39 17.56 -16.10
N LEU A 53 12.13 18.62 -15.80
CA LEU A 53 13.58 18.55 -15.70
C LEU A 53 14.00 17.62 -14.52
N PRO A 54 15.09 16.84 -14.65
CA PRO A 54 15.51 15.87 -13.63
C PRO A 54 15.67 16.47 -12.22
N GLU A 55 16.19 17.70 -12.11
CA GLU A 55 16.41 18.40 -10.84
C GLU A 55 15.10 18.79 -10.13
N LEU A 56 13.98 18.86 -10.86
CA LEU A 56 12.65 19.17 -10.30
C LEU A 56 11.87 17.91 -9.91
N LEU A 57 12.30 16.72 -10.35
CA LEU A 57 11.68 15.47 -9.93
C LEU A 57 12.00 15.17 -8.46
N PRO A 58 11.04 14.60 -7.70
CA PRO A 58 11.35 13.96 -6.42
C PRO A 58 12.47 12.93 -6.58
N GLU A 59 13.37 12.85 -5.60
CA GLU A 59 14.56 11.97 -5.68
C GLU A 59 14.21 10.51 -6.00
N VAL A 60 13.12 10.01 -5.43
CA VAL A 60 12.63 8.64 -5.65
C VAL A 60 12.18 8.35 -7.09
N LEU A 61 11.99 9.38 -7.92
CA LEU A 61 11.59 9.27 -9.32
C LEU A 61 12.73 9.59 -10.31
N ARG A 62 13.92 9.96 -9.81
CA ARG A 62 15.08 10.26 -10.66
C ARG A 62 15.78 8.98 -11.13
N ASP A 63 16.47 9.08 -12.25
CA ASP A 63 17.33 8.00 -12.75
C ASP A 63 18.39 7.61 -11.71
N GLY A 64 18.68 6.32 -11.60
CA GLY A 64 19.65 5.78 -10.64
C GLY A 64 19.13 5.58 -9.21
N THR A 65 17.86 5.91 -8.92
CA THR A 65 17.23 5.54 -7.64
C THR A 65 17.22 4.02 -7.43
N THR A 66 17.38 3.59 -6.18
CA THR A 66 17.31 2.19 -5.72
C THR A 66 15.92 1.81 -5.20
N ALA A 67 14.96 2.75 -5.22
CA ALA A 67 13.60 2.47 -4.79
C ALA A 67 12.91 1.50 -5.79
N PRO A 68 12.10 0.54 -5.29
CA PRO A 68 11.33 -0.34 -6.16
C PRO A 68 10.44 0.44 -7.12
N ARG A 69 10.54 0.15 -8.42
CA ARG A 69 9.75 0.80 -9.46
C ARG A 69 9.31 -0.18 -10.53
N LEU A 70 8.22 0.18 -11.21
CA LEU A 70 7.78 -0.52 -12.42
C LEU A 70 8.11 0.37 -13.63
N ILE A 71 8.82 -0.18 -14.62
CA ILE A 71 9.03 0.45 -15.92
C ILE A 71 8.23 -0.35 -16.95
N ASP A 72 7.30 0.31 -17.65
CA ASP A 72 6.38 -0.32 -18.61
C ASP A 72 5.66 -1.57 -18.06
N GLY A 73 5.32 -1.54 -16.77
CA GLY A 73 4.62 -2.62 -16.06
C GLY A 73 5.51 -3.74 -15.53
N VAL A 74 6.83 -3.67 -15.74
CA VAL A 74 7.80 -4.69 -15.28
C VAL A 74 8.62 -4.15 -14.10
N PRO A 75 8.84 -4.95 -13.03
CA PRO A 75 9.77 -4.57 -11.97
C PRO A 75 11.16 -4.27 -12.51
N ALA A 76 11.65 -3.07 -12.26
CA ALA A 76 13.03 -2.68 -12.54
C ALA A 76 13.82 -2.73 -11.24
N ASN A 77 14.87 -3.55 -11.24
CA ASN A 77 15.85 -3.62 -10.15
C ASN A 77 16.75 -2.38 -10.15
#